data_AF-T0KAT7-F1
#
_entry.id   AF-T0KAT7-F1
#
_cell.length_a   1.000
_cell.length_b   1.000
_cell.length_c   1.000
_cell.angle_alpha   90.00
_cell.angle_beta   90.00
_cell.angle_gamma   90.00
#
_symmetry.space_group_name_H-M   'P 1'
#
loop_
_entity.id
_entity.type
_entity.pdbx_description
1 polymer ?
#
loop_
_entity_poly.entity_id
_entity_poly.type
_entity_poly.pdbx_seq_one_letter_code
_entity_poly.pdbx_strand_id
1 'polypeptide(L)'
;MYSPRAFSRLSPIRQPPVSRRWFSEVSRFSVHGNANNSKSSLITTIKGAQSEYGRQKDALLILASRQFASWLQDEKFMGSLIEPFSASNQDTSGFHALAAAVDGLQPLQPLGEIPHGFSFYHGNLDSLFPNLWKDSQSKPSSNPKLQASLNFQLSPLNTFSSSTTCTMPLANTIFQNGRQSTLLATRWSRSGSTMVQAEVAEKQTQDVCFQQDLASAETAIEAPLVPITAPRKILSGLGNIIRQIEVNDQPTPASKELETAVQTLFDRRLNEGHEFPPGPVGVWAVVVPPSAKQSEDVELLREWANRLNENSTAEDEWKHALDTKGFMRDLLSHGTRVYRIRKPPSEILT
;
A
#
# COMPACT_ATOMS: atom_id res chain seq x y z
N MET A 1 10.31 28.68 -16.02
CA MET A 1 10.83 27.66 -16.94
C MET A 1 10.93 26.36 -16.17
N TYR A 2 10.03 25.42 -16.41
CA TYR A 2 10.00 24.13 -15.72
C TYR A 2 11.07 23.22 -16.30
N SER A 3 12.13 22.98 -15.54
CA SER A 3 13.19 22.03 -15.89
C SER A 3 12.69 20.60 -15.71
N PRO A 4 13.13 19.63 -16.54
CA PRO A 4 12.70 18.24 -16.43
C PRO A 4 13.20 17.67 -15.09
N ARG A 5 12.28 17.09 -14.32
CA ARG A 5 12.56 16.31 -13.11
C ARG A 5 13.72 15.35 -13.35
N ALA A 6 14.49 15.03 -12.30
CA ALA A 6 15.55 14.01 -12.27
C ALA A 6 15.12 12.59 -12.75
N PHE A 7 13.84 12.39 -13.08
CA PHE A 7 13.42 11.29 -13.93
C PHE A 7 13.89 11.57 -15.37
N SER A 8 15.05 11.04 -15.75
CA SER A 8 15.23 10.62 -17.13
C SER A 8 14.02 9.77 -17.48
N ARG A 9 13.12 10.32 -18.31
CA ARG A 9 11.92 9.63 -18.79
C ARG A 9 12.40 8.34 -19.45
N LEU A 10 12.32 7.21 -18.75
CA LEU A 10 11.93 5.99 -19.41
C LEU A 10 10.65 6.38 -20.15
N SER A 11 10.70 6.31 -21.49
CA SER A 11 9.75 6.91 -22.42
C SER A 11 8.32 6.88 -21.90
N PRO A 12 7.49 7.93 -22.11
CA PRO A 12 6.07 7.87 -21.79
C PRO A 12 5.43 6.79 -22.67
N ILE A 13 5.46 5.55 -22.20
CA ILE A 13 4.70 4.46 -22.79
C ILE A 13 3.25 4.92 -22.64
N ARG A 14 2.53 5.02 -23.77
CA ARG A 14 1.09 5.24 -23.78
C ARG A 14 0.47 4.24 -22.81
N GLN A 15 -0.02 4.75 -21.68
CA GLN A 15 -0.52 3.90 -20.60
C GLN A 15 -1.83 3.25 -21.06
N PRO A 16 -1.94 1.91 -21.05
CA PRO A 16 -3.23 1.30 -21.22
C PRO A 16 -4.11 1.71 -20.01
N PRO A 17 -5.38 2.08 -20.24
CA PRO A 17 -6.28 2.52 -19.15
C PRO A 17 -6.55 1.41 -18.12
N VAL A 18 -6.21 0.17 -18.46
CA VAL A 18 -6.42 -1.02 -17.64
C VAL A 18 -5.10 -1.78 -17.51
N SER A 19 -4.72 -2.12 -16.28
CA SER A 19 -3.61 -3.05 -16.02
C SER A 19 -4.14 -4.38 -15.46
N ARG A 20 -3.70 -5.48 -16.07
CA ARG A 20 -3.93 -6.86 -15.59
C ARG A 20 -2.58 -7.54 -15.33
N ARG A 21 -2.46 -8.35 -14.28
CA ARG A 21 -1.27 -9.20 -14.09
C ARG A 21 -1.37 -10.48 -14.94
N TRP A 22 -0.24 -10.90 -15.50
CA TRP A 22 -0.09 -11.94 -16.54
C TRP A 22 -0.63 -13.35 -16.20
N PHE A 23 -1.00 -13.61 -14.94
CA PHE A 23 -1.57 -14.90 -14.49
C PHE A 23 -2.94 -14.77 -13.82
N SER A 24 -3.60 -13.62 -13.97
CA SER A 24 -4.89 -13.39 -13.31
C SER A 24 -6.03 -13.90 -14.19
N GLU A 25 -6.70 -14.97 -13.75
CA GLU A 25 -8.04 -15.35 -14.19
C GLU A 25 -9.07 -14.29 -13.74
N VAL A 26 -9.01 -13.07 -14.29
CA VAL A 26 -9.98 -11.95 -14.22
C VAL A 26 -10.50 -11.52 -12.83
N SER A 27 -10.08 -12.16 -11.74
CA SER A 27 -10.45 -11.83 -10.37
C SER A 27 -9.90 -10.50 -9.91
N ARG A 28 -8.96 -9.88 -10.63
CA ARG A 28 -8.35 -8.59 -10.25
C ARG A 28 -7.85 -7.78 -11.43
N PHE A 29 -8.15 -6.49 -11.39
CA PHE A 29 -7.63 -5.51 -12.35
C PHE A 29 -7.70 -4.10 -11.77
N SER A 30 -6.94 -3.19 -12.35
CA SER A 30 -7.01 -1.77 -12.01
C SER A 30 -7.30 -0.93 -13.24
N VAL A 31 -8.16 0.07 -13.08
CA VAL A 31 -8.44 1.10 -14.06
C VAL A 31 -7.78 2.39 -13.60
N HIS A 32 -6.82 2.87 -14.37
CA HIS A 32 -6.06 4.06 -14.04
C HIS A 32 -6.81 5.33 -14.46
N GLY A 33 -6.87 6.25 -13.51
CA GLY A 33 -7.45 7.58 -13.61
C GLY A 33 -6.66 8.48 -14.54
N ASN A 34 -7.31 9.10 -15.52
CA ASN A 34 -6.79 10.33 -16.14
C ASN A 34 -7.60 11.55 -15.64
N ALA A 35 -7.08 12.76 -15.84
CA ALA A 35 -7.70 14.01 -15.38
C ALA A 35 -9.12 14.26 -15.95
N ASN A 36 -9.54 13.51 -16.98
CA ASN A 36 -10.82 13.62 -17.67
C ASN A 36 -11.77 12.45 -17.38
N ASN A 37 -11.47 11.60 -16.39
CA ASN A 37 -12.31 10.44 -16.11
C ASN A 37 -13.68 10.88 -15.59
N SER A 38 -14.72 10.63 -16.39
CA SER A 38 -16.10 10.67 -15.96
C SER A 38 -16.54 9.32 -15.38
N LYS A 39 -17.60 9.34 -14.55
CA LYS A 39 -18.26 8.13 -14.07
C LYS A 39 -18.63 7.19 -15.23
N SER A 40 -19.21 7.73 -16.31
CA SER A 40 -19.61 6.94 -17.48
C SER A 40 -18.43 6.29 -18.20
N SER A 41 -17.32 7.01 -18.37
CA SER A 41 -16.11 6.45 -19.00
C SER A 41 -15.59 5.25 -18.22
N LEU A 42 -15.55 5.35 -16.89
CA LEU A 42 -15.11 4.27 -16.02
C LEU A 42 -16.03 3.04 -16.14
N ILE A 43 -17.36 3.22 -16.15
CA ILE A 43 -18.30 2.12 -16.34
C ILE A 43 -18.05 1.41 -17.67
N THR A 44 -17.88 2.16 -18.77
CA THR A 44 -17.58 1.58 -20.08
C THR A 44 -16.28 0.79 -20.08
N THR A 45 -15.22 1.32 -19.44
CA THR A 45 -13.94 0.61 -19.30
C THR A 45 -14.10 -0.68 -18.50
N ILE A 46 -14.86 -0.67 -17.40
CA ILE A 46 -15.11 -1.86 -16.59
C ILE A 46 -15.90 -2.91 -17.38
N LYS A 47 -16.95 -2.51 -18.11
CA LYS A 47 -17.74 -3.41 -18.96
C LYS A 47 -16.88 -4.09 -20.03
N GLY A 48 -15.95 -3.35 -20.66
CA GLY A 48 -15.01 -3.93 -21.63
C GLY A 48 -13.86 -4.73 -20.99
N ALA A 49 -13.51 -4.44 -19.73
CA ALA A 49 -12.49 -5.17 -18.98
C ALA A 49 -13.03 -6.42 -18.29
N GLN A 50 -14.34 -6.61 -18.23
CA GLN A 50 -14.92 -7.87 -17.81
C GLN A 50 -14.85 -8.88 -18.97
N SER A 51 -14.43 -10.11 -18.67
CA SER A 51 -14.53 -11.24 -19.59
C SER A 51 -15.37 -12.33 -18.91
N GLU A 52 -16.21 -13.04 -19.67
CA GLU A 52 -17.07 -14.12 -19.17
C GLU A 52 -16.21 -15.24 -18.58
N TYR A 53 -16.29 -15.45 -17.27
CA TYR A 53 -15.65 -16.60 -16.61
C TYR A 53 -16.56 -17.24 -15.57
N GLY A 54 -16.50 -18.58 -15.56
CA GLY A 54 -17.54 -19.49 -15.07
C GLY A 54 -17.40 -20.02 -13.65
N ARG A 55 -17.43 -19.15 -12.64
CA ARG A 55 -17.91 -19.53 -11.29
C ARG A 55 -18.73 -18.39 -10.70
N GLN A 56 -19.85 -18.73 -10.08
CA GLN A 56 -20.76 -17.79 -9.42
C GLN A 56 -20.02 -17.12 -8.25
N LYS A 57 -19.67 -15.84 -8.41
CA LYS A 57 -18.95 -15.03 -7.42
C LYS A 57 -19.87 -13.89 -6.99
N ASP A 58 -20.02 -13.69 -5.70
CA ASP A 58 -21.01 -12.80 -5.09
C ASP A 58 -20.40 -11.62 -4.30
N ALA A 59 -19.07 -11.43 -4.36
CA ALA A 59 -18.39 -10.40 -3.59
C ALA A 59 -17.32 -9.62 -4.37
N LEU A 60 -17.28 -8.29 -4.21
CA LEU A 60 -16.35 -7.38 -4.88
C LEU A 60 -15.64 -6.44 -3.90
N LEU A 61 -14.30 -6.43 -3.91
CA LEU A 61 -13.50 -5.39 -3.27
C LEU A 61 -13.25 -4.26 -4.27
N ILE A 62 -13.48 -3.03 -3.84
CA ILE A 62 -13.26 -1.82 -4.63
C ILE A 62 -12.32 -0.91 -3.85
N LEU A 63 -11.11 -0.71 -4.36
CA LEU A 63 -10.18 0.29 -3.83
C LEU A 63 -10.17 1.49 -4.78
N ALA A 64 -10.63 2.64 -4.32
CA ALA A 64 -10.63 3.87 -5.11
C ALA A 64 -9.64 4.87 -4.53
N SER A 65 -8.90 5.58 -5.38
CA SER A 65 -8.04 6.66 -4.91
C SER A 65 -8.84 7.76 -4.23
N ARG A 66 -8.19 8.43 -3.26
CA ARG A 66 -8.80 9.41 -2.36
C ARG A 66 -9.73 10.41 -3.07
N GLN A 67 -9.36 10.95 -4.24
CA GLN A 67 -10.19 11.92 -4.96
C GLN A 67 -11.57 11.39 -5.40
N PHE A 68 -11.74 10.07 -5.47
CA PHE A 68 -12.99 9.41 -5.86
C PHE A 68 -13.82 8.95 -4.65
N ALA A 69 -13.45 9.31 -3.42
CA ALA A 69 -14.13 8.87 -2.21
C ALA A 69 -15.63 9.25 -2.16
N SER A 70 -16.02 10.38 -2.76
CA SER A 70 -17.42 10.78 -2.87
C SER A 70 -18.22 9.91 -3.87
N TRP A 71 -17.54 9.30 -4.85
CA TRP A 71 -18.21 8.43 -5.83
C TRP A 71 -18.62 7.10 -5.19
N LEU A 72 -17.87 6.63 -4.19
CA LEU A 72 -18.20 5.41 -3.45
C LEU A 72 -19.52 5.51 -2.66
N GLN A 73 -20.03 6.73 -2.44
CA GLN A 73 -21.30 7.00 -1.76
C GLN A 73 -22.46 7.25 -2.74
N ASP A 74 -22.17 7.40 -4.04
CA ASP A 74 -23.22 7.57 -5.05
C ASP A 74 -23.81 6.22 -5.41
N GLU A 75 -25.01 5.96 -4.89
CA GLU A 75 -25.74 4.70 -5.09
C GLU A 75 -25.95 4.38 -6.58
N LYS A 76 -26.31 5.38 -7.40
CA LYS A 76 -26.59 5.15 -8.84
C LYS A 76 -25.32 4.74 -9.57
N PHE A 77 -24.21 5.41 -9.25
CA PHE A 77 -22.92 5.06 -9.80
C PHE A 77 -22.46 3.68 -9.34
N MET A 78 -22.53 3.39 -8.05
CA MET A 78 -22.11 2.10 -7.49
C MET A 78 -22.95 0.93 -8.02
N GLY A 79 -24.27 1.12 -8.17
CA GLY A 79 -25.15 0.13 -8.79
C GLY A 79 -24.75 -0.16 -10.24
N SER A 80 -24.46 0.88 -11.02
CA SER A 80 -23.98 0.74 -12.41
C SER A 80 -22.59 0.10 -12.50
N LEU A 81 -21.74 0.33 -11.49
CA LEU A 81 -20.37 -0.21 -11.40
C LEU A 81 -20.35 -1.69 -11.01
N ILE A 82 -21.30 -2.12 -10.18
CA ILE A 82 -21.43 -3.51 -9.71
C ILE A 82 -22.20 -4.39 -10.70
N GLU A 83 -23.11 -3.80 -11.48
CA GLU A 83 -23.93 -4.50 -12.49
C GLU A 83 -23.13 -5.53 -13.32
N PRO A 84 -21.96 -5.21 -13.91
CA PRO A 84 -21.22 -6.16 -14.74
C PRO A 84 -20.79 -7.42 -13.96
N PHE A 85 -20.41 -7.27 -12.69
CA PHE A 85 -19.93 -8.36 -11.84
C PHE A 85 -21.02 -9.29 -11.32
N SER A 86 -22.27 -8.86 -11.36
CA SER A 86 -23.41 -9.55 -10.75
C SER A 86 -24.29 -10.31 -11.75
N ALA A 87 -23.90 -10.34 -13.04
CA ALA A 87 -24.75 -10.81 -14.14
C ALA A 87 -25.24 -12.28 -14.03
N SER A 88 -24.59 -13.12 -13.23
CA SER A 88 -24.95 -14.54 -13.05
C SER A 88 -25.71 -14.87 -11.76
N ASN A 89 -25.83 -13.93 -10.81
CA ASN A 89 -26.50 -14.20 -9.53
C ASN A 89 -28.00 -13.92 -9.64
N GLN A 90 -28.80 -14.99 -9.83
CA GLN A 90 -30.24 -14.98 -9.57
C GLN A 90 -30.57 -15.30 -8.10
N ASP A 91 -29.55 -15.51 -7.27
CA ASP A 91 -29.73 -15.91 -5.88
C ASP A 91 -30.28 -14.80 -4.99
N THR A 92 -31.00 -15.25 -3.95
CA THR A 92 -31.68 -14.40 -2.97
C THR A 92 -30.73 -13.69 -1.98
N SER A 93 -29.46 -14.12 -1.90
CA SER A 93 -28.46 -13.55 -0.98
C SER A 93 -27.95 -12.17 -1.41
N GLY A 94 -28.13 -11.79 -2.68
CA GLY A 94 -27.66 -10.52 -3.24
C GLY A 94 -26.17 -10.53 -3.60
N PHE A 95 -25.66 -9.36 -4.00
CA PHE A 95 -24.26 -9.13 -4.33
C PHE A 95 -23.62 -8.19 -3.32
N HIS A 96 -22.42 -8.51 -2.86
CA HIS A 96 -21.75 -7.79 -1.79
C HIS A 96 -20.57 -6.99 -2.32
N ALA A 97 -20.41 -5.75 -1.86
CA ALA A 97 -19.24 -4.95 -2.18
C ALA A 97 -18.65 -4.31 -0.93
N LEU A 98 -17.32 -4.39 -0.81
CA LEU A 98 -16.53 -3.65 0.16
C LEU A 98 -15.76 -2.55 -0.60
N ALA A 99 -16.15 -1.31 -0.38
CA ALA A 99 -15.57 -0.15 -1.04
C ALA A 99 -14.72 0.67 -0.06
N ALA A 100 -13.47 0.96 -0.44
CA ALA A 100 -12.52 1.68 0.40
C ALA A 100 -11.80 2.78 -0.37
N ALA A 101 -11.58 3.93 0.28
CA ALA A 101 -10.73 4.98 -0.25
C ALA A 101 -9.27 4.80 0.18
N VAL A 102 -8.34 4.79 -0.77
CA VAL A 102 -6.90 4.60 -0.57
C VAL A 102 -6.10 5.79 -1.10
N ASP A 103 -4.84 5.96 -0.65
CA ASP A 103 -4.03 7.11 -1.05
C ASP A 103 -3.68 7.10 -2.55
N GLY A 104 -3.59 5.92 -3.13
CA GLY A 104 -3.40 5.69 -4.56
C GLY A 104 -3.35 4.20 -4.86
N LEU A 105 -3.06 3.84 -6.11
CA LEU A 105 -2.95 2.46 -6.55
C LEU A 105 -1.50 2.02 -6.64
N GLN A 106 -1.28 0.72 -6.88
CA GLN A 106 0.08 0.19 -7.01
C GLN A 106 0.84 0.89 -8.16
N PRO A 107 2.06 1.40 -7.91
CA PRO A 107 2.89 1.98 -8.96
C PRO A 107 3.13 0.97 -10.09
N LEU A 108 3.04 1.46 -11.33
CA LEU A 108 3.28 0.64 -12.53
C LEU A 108 4.76 0.34 -12.76
N GLN A 109 5.62 1.16 -12.16
CA GLN A 109 7.07 1.01 -12.19
C GLN A 109 7.59 1.21 -10.77
N PRO A 110 8.63 0.46 -10.35
CA PRO A 110 9.37 0.76 -9.13
C PRO A 110 9.80 2.23 -9.11
N LEU A 111 9.64 2.90 -7.96
CA LEU A 111 9.97 4.32 -7.77
C LEU A 111 9.20 5.31 -8.67
N GLY A 112 8.18 4.85 -9.41
CA GLY A 112 7.32 5.69 -10.23
C GLY A 112 6.28 6.48 -9.43
N GLU A 113 5.57 7.38 -10.12
CA GLU A 113 4.41 8.06 -9.53
C GLU A 113 3.34 7.05 -9.11
N ILE A 114 2.65 7.35 -8.02
CA ILE A 114 1.53 6.55 -7.53
C ILE A 114 0.33 6.88 -8.42
N PRO A 115 -0.17 5.93 -9.25
CA PRO A 115 -1.32 6.20 -10.08
C PRO A 115 -2.58 6.36 -9.23
N HIS A 116 -3.51 7.16 -9.74
CA HIS A 116 -4.84 7.29 -9.17
C HIS A 116 -5.83 6.47 -9.98
N GLY A 117 -6.93 5.99 -9.41
CA GLY A 117 -7.95 5.23 -10.14
C GLY A 117 -8.78 4.31 -9.25
N PHE A 118 -9.20 3.18 -9.83
CA PHE A 118 -9.93 2.12 -9.15
C PHE A 118 -9.21 0.77 -9.31
N SER A 119 -9.19 -0.03 -8.27
CA SER A 119 -8.73 -1.42 -8.29
C SER A 119 -9.84 -2.34 -7.78
N PHE A 120 -10.01 -3.45 -8.47
CA PHE A 120 -11.11 -4.39 -8.25
C PHE A 120 -10.56 -5.76 -7.89
N TYR A 121 -11.20 -6.44 -6.94
CA TYR A 121 -11.00 -7.86 -6.69
C TYR A 121 -12.34 -8.59 -6.53
N HIS A 122 -12.66 -9.55 -7.40
CA HIS A 122 -13.93 -10.29 -7.44
C HIS A 122 -13.75 -11.73 -6.96
N GLY A 123 -14.52 -12.12 -5.94
CA GLY A 123 -14.44 -13.40 -5.26
C GLY A 123 -15.76 -13.83 -4.63
N ASN A 124 -15.71 -14.82 -3.73
CA ASN A 124 -16.86 -15.29 -2.97
C ASN A 124 -16.92 -14.60 -1.60
N LEU A 125 -18.11 -14.29 -1.10
CA LEU A 125 -18.33 -13.56 0.15
C LEU A 125 -17.59 -14.20 1.33
N ASP A 126 -17.87 -15.47 1.58
CA ASP A 126 -17.37 -16.18 2.77
C ASP A 126 -15.85 -16.32 2.76
N SER A 127 -15.23 -16.43 1.58
CA SER A 127 -13.78 -16.55 1.45
C SER A 127 -13.08 -15.21 1.37
N LEU A 128 -13.69 -14.19 0.77
CA LEU A 128 -13.07 -12.88 0.55
C LEU A 128 -13.25 -11.93 1.73
N PHE A 129 -14.44 -11.92 2.35
CA PHE A 129 -14.81 -11.00 3.41
C PHE A 129 -15.34 -11.76 4.63
N PRO A 130 -14.46 -12.44 5.39
CA PRO A 130 -14.88 -13.12 6.60
C PRO A 130 -15.57 -12.12 7.54
N ASN A 131 -16.73 -12.51 8.07
CA ASN A 131 -17.51 -11.74 9.03
C ASN A 131 -17.97 -10.36 8.54
N LEU A 132 -18.08 -10.12 7.22
CA LEU A 132 -18.47 -8.82 6.66
C LEU A 132 -19.70 -8.19 7.33
N TRP A 133 -20.71 -8.99 7.66
CA TRP A 133 -21.96 -8.53 8.27
C TRP A 133 -22.12 -8.91 9.76
N LYS A 134 -21.12 -9.51 10.40
CA LYS A 134 -21.23 -9.91 11.82
C LYS A 134 -20.92 -8.77 12.80
N ASP A 135 -20.05 -7.83 12.41
CA ASP A 135 -19.67 -6.68 13.25
C ASP A 135 -20.71 -5.55 13.26
N SER A 136 -21.81 -5.66 12.49
CA SER A 136 -22.88 -4.66 12.51
C SER A 136 -23.61 -4.59 13.86
N GLN A 137 -23.34 -5.52 14.79
CA GLN A 137 -23.93 -5.55 16.14
C GLN A 137 -22.97 -5.13 17.27
N SER A 138 -21.65 -5.10 17.05
CA SER A 138 -20.71 -4.58 18.05
C SER A 138 -20.50 -3.09 17.77
N LYS A 139 -20.90 -2.25 18.74
CA LYS A 139 -20.65 -0.79 18.66
C LYS A 139 -19.19 -0.57 18.26
N PRO A 140 -18.90 0.24 17.23
CA PRO A 140 -17.53 0.61 16.93
C PRO A 140 -16.95 1.19 18.21
N SER A 141 -15.74 0.78 18.60
CA SER A 141 -15.01 1.49 19.64
C SER A 141 -15.01 2.95 19.20
N SER A 142 -15.75 3.76 19.98
CA SER A 142 -16.23 5.10 19.62
C SER A 142 -15.08 6.10 19.69
N ASN A 143 -14.05 5.90 18.88
CA ASN A 143 -13.02 6.88 18.65
C ASN A 143 -13.12 7.30 17.18
N PRO A 144 -14.00 8.28 16.84
CA PRO A 144 -14.16 8.82 15.49
C PRO A 144 -12.88 9.50 14.95
N LYS A 145 -11.77 9.44 15.70
CA LYS A 145 -10.42 9.88 15.35
C LYS A 145 -9.53 8.75 14.79
N LEU A 146 -9.95 7.49 14.88
CA LEU A 146 -9.16 6.37 14.38
C LEU A 146 -9.37 6.24 12.87
N GLN A 147 -8.25 6.17 12.15
CA GLN A 147 -8.21 5.96 10.71
C GLN A 147 -8.65 4.52 10.41
N ALA A 148 -9.62 4.34 9.51
CA ALA A 148 -10.09 3.01 9.15
C ALA A 148 -8.99 2.23 8.40
N SER A 149 -9.06 0.90 8.42
CA SER A 149 -8.03 0.03 7.83
C SER A 149 -8.59 -1.22 7.15
N LEU A 150 -7.82 -1.77 6.21
CA LEU A 150 -8.02 -3.10 5.66
C LEU A 150 -6.89 -4.02 6.12
N ASN A 151 -7.21 -5.23 6.56
CA ASN A 151 -6.22 -6.24 6.91
C ASN A 151 -6.22 -7.32 5.82
N PHE A 152 -5.16 -7.39 5.06
CA PHE A 152 -4.99 -8.43 4.05
C PHE A 152 -4.32 -9.65 4.67
N GLN A 153 -4.98 -10.80 4.59
CA GLN A 153 -4.40 -12.07 4.97
C GLN A 153 -3.63 -12.64 3.77
N LEU A 154 -2.31 -12.74 3.92
CA LEU A 154 -1.36 -13.17 2.90
C LEU A 154 -0.76 -14.51 3.26
N SER A 155 -0.22 -15.20 2.24
CA SER A 155 0.57 -16.41 2.44
C SER A 155 1.73 -16.14 3.40
N PRO A 156 2.11 -17.12 4.25
CA PRO A 156 3.22 -16.97 5.18
C PRO A 156 4.51 -16.52 4.48
N LEU A 157 5.28 -15.64 5.12
CA LEU A 157 6.60 -15.21 4.64
C LEU A 157 7.70 -16.26 4.90
N ASN A 158 7.44 -17.20 5.80
CA ASN A 158 8.35 -18.30 6.14
C ASN A 158 7.56 -19.56 6.46
N THR A 159 8.26 -20.68 6.59
CA THR A 159 7.68 -21.99 6.95
C THR A 159 7.24 -22.10 8.42
N PHE A 160 7.60 -21.13 9.26
CA PHE A 160 7.36 -21.17 10.71
C PHE A 160 6.14 -20.34 11.15
N SER A 161 5.63 -19.47 10.27
CA SER A 161 4.44 -18.64 10.51
C SER A 161 3.22 -19.27 9.85
N SER A 162 2.08 -19.22 10.54
CA SER A 162 0.81 -19.69 10.00
C SER A 162 0.15 -18.69 9.04
N SER A 163 0.51 -17.39 9.11
CA SER A 163 -0.03 -16.35 8.24
C SER A 163 0.78 -15.05 8.31
N THR A 164 0.67 -14.23 7.27
CA THR A 164 1.20 -12.86 7.27
C THR A 164 0.04 -11.90 7.08
N THR A 165 -0.15 -10.96 8.01
CA THR A 165 -1.18 -9.92 7.87
C THR A 165 -0.54 -8.61 7.42
N CYS A 166 -1.08 -8.02 6.36
CA CYS A 166 -0.74 -6.67 5.92
C CYS A 166 -1.89 -5.72 6.25
N THR A 167 -1.70 -4.83 7.23
CA THR A 167 -2.68 -3.79 7.56
C THR A 167 -2.41 -2.55 6.75
N MET A 168 -3.37 -2.15 5.93
CA MET A 168 -3.34 -0.94 5.12
C MET A 168 -4.28 0.12 5.73
N PRO A 169 -3.76 1.24 6.26
CA PRO A 169 -4.60 2.36 6.65
C PRO A 169 -5.24 3.00 5.42
N LEU A 170 -6.50 3.41 5.54
CA LEU A 170 -7.24 4.05 4.45
C LEU A 170 -6.96 5.53 4.36
N ALA A 171 -7.20 6.11 3.19
CA ALA A 171 -6.96 7.53 2.94
C ALA A 171 -7.73 8.43 3.92
N ASN A 172 -7.15 9.60 4.21
CA ASN A 172 -7.92 10.66 4.85
C ASN A 172 -8.89 11.29 3.84
N THR A 173 -10.19 11.14 4.05
CA THR A 173 -11.23 11.60 3.11
C THR A 173 -12.02 12.82 3.57
N ILE A 174 -11.56 13.51 4.63
CA ILE A 174 -12.36 14.56 5.28
C ILE A 174 -12.72 15.70 4.33
N PHE A 175 -11.82 16.02 3.41
CA PHE A 175 -12.02 17.08 2.41
C PHE A 175 -12.80 16.61 1.17
N GLN A 176 -12.99 15.30 0.99
CA GLN A 176 -13.70 14.74 -0.16
C GLN A 176 -15.16 14.45 0.15
N ASN A 177 -15.47 14.03 1.38
CA ASN A 177 -16.83 13.66 1.77
C ASN A 177 -17.15 13.88 3.26
N GLY A 178 -16.33 14.65 3.99
CA GLY A 178 -16.56 14.97 5.39
C GLY A 178 -16.19 13.86 6.39
N ARG A 179 -15.67 12.71 5.94
CA ARG A 179 -15.32 11.57 6.79
C ARG A 179 -13.82 11.38 6.90
N GLN A 180 -13.31 11.04 8.08
CA GLN A 180 -11.87 10.79 8.25
C GLN A 180 -11.38 9.67 7.33
N SER A 181 -12.13 8.58 7.18
CA SER A 181 -11.84 7.54 6.20
C SER A 181 -13.15 7.02 5.60
N THR A 182 -13.07 6.42 4.41
CA THR A 182 -14.23 5.83 3.73
C THR A 182 -14.02 4.34 3.57
N LEU A 183 -14.79 3.54 4.32
CA LEU A 183 -14.87 2.09 4.21
C LEU A 183 -16.34 1.66 4.35
N LEU A 184 -16.92 1.17 3.27
CA LEU A 184 -18.34 0.86 3.15
C LEU A 184 -18.53 -0.59 2.73
N ALA A 185 -19.23 -1.36 3.56
CA ALA A 185 -19.81 -2.63 3.18
C ALA A 185 -21.21 -2.37 2.63
N THR A 186 -21.52 -2.90 1.45
CA THR A 186 -22.82 -2.72 0.79
C THR A 186 -23.35 -4.05 0.28
N ARG A 187 -24.67 -4.27 0.40
CA ARG A 187 -25.38 -5.38 -0.22
C ARG A 187 -26.31 -4.83 -1.29
N TRP A 188 -26.31 -5.47 -2.44
CA TRP A 188 -27.05 -5.05 -3.62
C TRP A 188 -27.98 -6.16 -4.08
N SER A 189 -29.17 -5.79 -4.51
CA SER A 189 -30.15 -6.69 -5.10
C SER A 189 -30.50 -6.22 -6.51
N ARG A 190 -30.76 -7.16 -7.41
CA ARG A 190 -31.21 -6.82 -8.76
C ARG A 190 -32.71 -6.50 -8.75
N SER A 191 -33.06 -5.31 -9.22
CA SER A 191 -34.43 -4.88 -9.48
C SER A 191 -34.56 -4.57 -10.97
N GLY A 192 -35.12 -5.52 -11.73
CA GLY A 192 -35.15 -5.45 -13.19
C GLY A 192 -33.75 -5.48 -13.80
N SER A 193 -33.42 -4.48 -14.63
CA SER A 193 -32.09 -4.30 -15.22
C SER A 193 -31.11 -3.52 -14.34
N THR A 194 -31.52 -3.08 -13.15
CA THR A 194 -30.71 -2.20 -12.29
C THR A 194 -30.31 -2.87 -10.99
N MET A 195 -29.14 -2.52 -10.47
CA MET A 195 -28.72 -2.90 -9.12
C MET A 195 -29.18 -1.80 -8.14
N VAL A 196 -29.90 -2.21 -7.10
CA VAL A 196 -30.38 -1.33 -6.03
C VAL A 196 -29.71 -1.71 -4.72
N GLN A 197 -29.32 -0.72 -3.93
CA GLN A 197 -28.66 -0.97 -2.66
C GLN A 197 -29.70 -1.44 -1.63
N ALA A 198 -29.51 -2.63 -1.09
CA ALA A 198 -30.38 -3.22 -0.07
C ALA A 198 -29.88 -2.94 1.36
N GLU A 199 -28.56 -2.85 1.56
CA GLU A 199 -27.95 -2.59 2.87
C GLU A 199 -26.63 -1.85 2.71
N VAL A 200 -26.32 -0.96 3.66
CA VAL A 200 -25.01 -0.29 3.77
C VAL A 200 -24.57 -0.24 5.23
N ALA A 201 -23.31 -0.54 5.47
CA ALA A 201 -22.67 -0.44 6.78
C ALA A 201 -21.30 0.24 6.65
N GLU A 202 -21.04 1.19 7.53
CA GLU A 202 -19.72 1.79 7.68
C GLU A 202 -18.85 0.88 8.55
N LYS A 203 -17.61 0.63 8.11
CA LYS A 203 -16.65 -0.20 8.84
C LYS A 203 -15.46 0.63 9.28
N GLN A 204 -14.88 0.26 10.42
CA GLN A 204 -13.59 0.79 10.86
C GLN A 204 -12.44 -0.11 10.44
N THR A 205 -12.65 -1.42 10.47
CA THR A 205 -11.68 -2.41 10.03
C THR A 205 -12.40 -3.54 9.33
N GLN A 206 -11.77 -4.13 8.32
CA GLN A 206 -12.28 -5.35 7.67
C GLN A 206 -11.10 -6.22 7.21
N ASP A 207 -11.19 -7.51 7.53
CA ASP A 207 -10.27 -8.51 7.02
C ASP A 207 -10.63 -8.87 5.58
N VAL A 208 -9.61 -9.03 4.73
CA VAL A 208 -9.72 -9.38 3.32
C VAL A 208 -8.79 -10.56 3.06
N CYS A 209 -9.36 -11.63 2.51
CA CYS A 209 -8.65 -12.88 2.27
C CYS A 209 -8.59 -13.20 0.77
N PHE A 210 -7.41 -13.53 0.27
CA PHE A 210 -7.19 -13.87 -1.15
C PHE A 210 -6.87 -15.35 -1.37
N GLN A 211 -7.24 -16.22 -0.42
CA GLN A 211 -6.75 -17.61 -0.31
C GLN A 211 -6.94 -18.43 -1.59
N GLN A 212 -8.01 -18.22 -2.35
CA GLN A 212 -8.27 -18.98 -3.58
C GLN A 212 -7.30 -18.63 -4.73
N ASP A 213 -6.77 -17.40 -4.77
CA ASP A 213 -5.84 -16.94 -5.82
C ASP A 213 -4.37 -16.93 -5.39
N LEU A 214 -4.11 -17.04 -4.08
CA LEU A 214 -2.75 -17.00 -3.50
C LEU A 214 -2.27 -18.36 -2.99
N ALA A 215 -3.07 -19.42 -3.10
CA ALA A 215 -2.74 -20.76 -2.60
C ALA A 215 -1.40 -21.31 -3.12
N SER A 216 -0.94 -20.85 -4.30
CA SER A 216 0.36 -21.21 -4.90
C SER A 216 1.32 -20.03 -5.04
N ALA A 217 0.94 -18.82 -4.62
CA ALA A 217 1.75 -17.63 -4.78
C ALA A 217 2.54 -17.31 -3.50
N GLU A 218 3.86 -17.20 -3.63
CA GLU A 218 4.70 -16.65 -2.57
C GLU A 218 4.38 -15.15 -2.37
N THR A 219 4.31 -14.74 -1.10
CA THR A 219 4.18 -13.32 -0.74
C THR A 219 5.53 -12.63 -1.00
N ALA A 220 5.60 -11.84 -2.07
CA ALA A 220 6.73 -10.97 -2.32
C ALA A 220 6.58 -9.64 -1.56
N ILE A 221 7.61 -9.23 -0.82
CA ILE A 221 7.72 -7.90 -0.25
C ILE A 221 8.87 -7.19 -0.96
N GLU A 222 8.53 -6.11 -1.66
CA GLU A 222 9.51 -5.27 -2.35
C GLU A 222 9.57 -3.89 -1.68
N ALA A 223 10.74 -3.52 -1.17
CA ALA A 223 11.01 -2.23 -0.56
C ALA A 223 12.32 -1.68 -1.16
N PRO A 224 12.24 -0.83 -2.21
CA PRO A 224 13.43 -0.25 -2.83
C PRO A 224 14.01 0.82 -1.90
N LEU A 225 14.87 0.39 -0.99
CA LEU A 225 15.51 1.21 0.03
C LEU A 225 17.01 1.31 -0.25
N VAL A 226 17.61 2.39 0.25
CA VAL A 226 19.05 2.64 0.17
C VAL A 226 19.56 2.84 1.60
N PRO A 227 20.56 2.07 2.05
CA PRO A 227 21.16 2.29 3.36
C PRO A 227 21.95 3.60 3.36
N ILE A 228 21.73 4.43 4.37
CA ILE A 228 22.45 5.71 4.56
C ILE A 228 23.34 5.69 5.81
N THR A 229 23.22 4.65 6.63
CA THR A 229 24.02 4.43 7.84
C THR A 229 24.37 2.94 7.94
N ALA A 230 25.49 2.62 8.56
CA ALA A 230 25.81 1.23 8.92
C ALA A 230 24.88 0.70 10.03
N PRO A 231 24.68 -0.61 10.16
CA PRO A 231 23.95 -1.19 11.29
C PRO A 231 24.65 -0.90 12.61
N ARG A 232 23.90 -0.42 13.61
CA ARG A 232 24.43 -0.06 14.94
C ARG A 232 23.72 -0.83 16.06
N LYS A 233 24.47 -1.15 17.11
CA LYS A 233 23.89 -1.68 18.35
C LYS A 233 23.14 -0.57 19.07
N ILE A 234 21.88 -0.81 19.40
CA ILE A 234 21.09 0.11 20.22
C ILE A 234 21.54 -0.05 21.68
N LEU A 235 22.01 1.03 22.29
CA LEU A 235 22.45 1.05 23.69
C LEU A 235 21.34 1.50 24.64
N SER A 236 20.53 2.48 24.23
CA SER A 236 19.42 2.97 25.03
C SER A 236 18.28 3.56 24.17
N GLY A 237 17.06 3.47 24.69
CA GLY A 237 15.86 4.02 24.07
C GLY A 237 14.77 4.33 25.08
N LEU A 238 13.72 5.03 24.65
CA LEU A 238 12.50 5.27 25.42
C LEU A 238 11.29 5.17 24.50
N GLY A 239 10.48 4.12 24.69
CA GLY A 239 9.32 3.86 23.82
C GLY A 239 9.76 3.75 22.36
N ASN A 240 9.25 4.63 21.51
CA ASN A 240 9.56 4.67 20.07
C ASN A 240 10.81 5.51 19.73
N ILE A 241 11.59 5.93 20.72
CA ILE A 241 12.76 6.79 20.54
C ILE A 241 14.03 5.98 20.79
N ILE A 242 14.88 5.88 19.78
CA ILE A 242 16.26 5.39 19.93
C ILE A 242 17.12 6.58 20.37
N ARG A 243 17.72 6.49 21.56
CA ARG A 243 18.50 7.60 22.13
C ARG A 243 19.98 7.46 21.80
N GLN A 244 20.55 6.30 22.11
CA GLN A 244 21.98 6.06 21.94
C GLN A 244 22.23 4.76 21.19
N ILE A 245 23.25 4.83 20.35
CA ILE A 245 23.78 3.74 19.55
C ILE A 245 25.28 3.65 19.79
N GLU A 246 25.86 2.49 19.51
CA GLU A 246 27.30 2.28 19.57
C GLU A 246 27.94 2.63 18.24
N VAL A 247 28.83 3.62 18.22
CA VAL A 247 29.62 4.02 17.06
C VAL A 247 31.09 4.00 17.48
N ASN A 248 31.91 3.17 16.84
CA ASN A 248 33.33 3.00 17.17
C ASN A 248 33.53 2.72 18.68
N ASP A 249 32.76 1.78 19.22
CA ASP A 249 32.76 1.38 20.64
C ASP A 249 32.42 2.51 21.64
N GLN A 250 31.85 3.63 21.15
CA GLN A 250 31.44 4.76 21.98
C GLN A 250 29.93 5.03 21.89
N PRO A 251 29.27 5.34 23.02
CA PRO A 251 27.88 5.77 23.02
C PRO A 251 27.72 7.10 22.26
N THR A 252 26.93 7.07 21.19
CA THR A 252 26.66 8.24 20.34
C THR A 252 25.15 8.48 20.23
N PRO A 253 24.67 9.73 20.26
CA PRO A 253 23.26 10.02 20.00
C PRO A 253 22.84 9.53 18.61
N ALA A 254 21.76 8.75 18.52
CA ALA A 254 21.31 8.18 17.25
C ALA A 254 20.91 9.26 16.22
N SER A 255 20.36 10.39 16.70
CA SER A 255 20.03 11.53 15.84
C SER A 255 21.25 12.15 15.19
N LYS A 256 22.40 12.21 15.89
CA LYS A 256 23.61 12.85 15.39
C LYS A 256 24.18 12.14 14.15
N GLU A 257 24.25 10.80 14.19
CA GLU A 257 24.69 10.01 13.04
C GLU A 257 23.69 10.16 11.88
N LEU A 258 22.39 10.02 12.17
CA LEU A 258 21.36 10.11 11.13
C LEU A 258 21.33 11.48 10.45
N GLU A 259 21.40 12.56 11.21
CA GLU A 259 21.42 13.93 10.67
C GLU A 259 22.63 14.15 9.76
N THR A 260 23.79 13.65 10.16
CA THR A 260 25.01 13.72 9.36
C THR A 260 24.84 12.94 8.05
N ALA A 261 24.40 11.69 8.12
CA ALA A 261 24.19 10.84 6.95
C ALA A 261 23.16 11.41 5.97
N VAL A 262 22.04 11.92 6.49
CA VAL A 262 20.99 12.56 5.69
C VAL A 262 21.56 13.82 5.02
N GLN A 263 22.26 14.68 5.75
CA GLN A 263 22.85 15.91 5.19
C GLN A 263 23.85 15.58 4.07
N THR A 264 24.75 14.63 4.28
CA THR A 264 25.70 14.16 3.26
C THR A 264 24.99 13.67 2.00
N LEU A 265 23.91 12.90 2.13
CA LEU A 265 23.10 12.44 1.00
C LEU A 265 22.46 13.62 0.24
N PHE A 266 21.89 14.58 0.97
CA PHE A 266 21.28 15.77 0.38
C PHE A 266 22.30 16.61 -0.39
N ASP A 267 23.42 16.94 0.24
CA ASP A 267 24.48 17.75 -0.37
C ASP A 267 25.02 17.09 -1.64
N ARG A 268 25.27 15.78 -1.60
CA ARG A 268 25.74 15.02 -2.76
C ARG A 268 24.76 15.09 -3.93
N ARG A 269 23.47 14.80 -3.67
CA ARG A 269 22.42 14.84 -4.71
C ARG A 269 22.18 16.24 -5.26
N LEU A 270 22.27 17.28 -4.42
CA LEU A 270 22.19 18.67 -4.88
C LEU A 270 23.36 19.02 -5.80
N ASN A 271 24.57 18.60 -5.46
CA ASN A 271 25.76 18.80 -6.30
C ASN A 271 25.67 18.05 -7.64
N GLU A 272 24.99 16.91 -7.67
CA GLU A 272 24.65 16.16 -8.89
C GLU A 272 23.51 16.80 -9.72
N GLY A 273 22.87 17.86 -9.21
CA GLY A 273 21.79 18.57 -9.90
C GLY A 273 20.39 18.00 -9.66
N HIS A 274 20.21 17.15 -8.64
CA HIS A 274 18.89 16.60 -8.31
C HIS A 274 18.07 17.57 -7.45
N GLU A 275 16.83 17.81 -7.86
CA GLU A 275 15.84 18.52 -7.06
C GLU A 275 15.10 17.56 -6.13
N PHE A 276 14.85 18.01 -4.90
CA PHE A 276 14.02 17.27 -3.95
C PHE A 276 12.57 17.77 -4.01
N PRO A 277 11.57 16.86 -4.03
CA PRO A 277 10.19 17.28 -3.96
C PRO A 277 9.92 18.02 -2.64
N PRO A 278 8.98 18.98 -2.63
CA PRO A 278 8.62 19.68 -1.40
C PRO A 278 8.07 18.70 -0.37
N GLY A 279 8.74 18.61 0.79
CA GLY A 279 8.34 17.77 1.92
C GLY A 279 9.51 16.96 2.50
N PRO A 280 9.28 16.28 3.64
CA PRO A 280 10.32 15.48 4.27
C PRO A 280 10.64 14.24 3.43
N VAL A 281 11.93 14.01 3.18
CA VAL A 281 12.40 12.73 2.63
C VAL A 281 11.96 11.61 3.57
N GLY A 282 11.41 10.54 2.99
CA GLY A 282 11.11 9.34 3.75
C GLY A 282 12.42 8.74 4.25
N VAL A 283 12.56 8.63 5.56
CA VAL A 283 13.66 7.92 6.21
C VAL A 283 13.06 6.77 7.00
N TRP A 284 13.66 5.60 6.87
CA TRP A 284 13.21 4.39 7.55
C TRP A 284 14.34 3.78 8.37
N ALA A 285 14.00 3.24 9.53
CA ALA A 285 14.88 2.46 10.38
C ALA A 285 14.54 0.98 10.25
N VAL A 286 15.55 0.15 9.98
CA VAL A 286 15.44 -1.30 10.06
C VAL A 286 15.98 -1.74 11.41
N VAL A 287 15.15 -2.42 12.21
CA VAL A 287 15.46 -2.80 13.60
C VAL A 287 15.37 -4.32 13.72
N VAL A 288 16.53 -4.94 14.00
CA VAL A 288 16.64 -6.37 14.23
C VAL A 288 16.47 -6.66 15.71
N PRO A 289 15.37 -7.32 16.15
CA PRO A 289 15.21 -7.70 17.54
C PRO A 289 16.17 -8.83 17.92
N PRO A 290 16.39 -9.07 19.23
CA PRO A 290 17.06 -10.29 19.69
C PRO A 290 16.30 -11.52 19.18
N SER A 291 16.99 -12.38 18.43
CA SER A 291 16.46 -13.62 17.86
C SER A 291 17.60 -14.61 17.60
N ALA A 292 17.27 -15.88 17.35
CA ALA A 292 18.28 -16.89 16.99
C ALA A 292 19.04 -16.55 15.69
N LYS A 293 18.45 -15.74 14.81
CA LYS A 293 19.02 -15.32 13.53
C LYS A 293 19.62 -13.91 13.55
N GLN A 294 19.66 -13.26 14.72
CA GLN A 294 20.09 -11.86 14.81
C GLN A 294 21.48 -11.62 14.19
N SER A 295 22.45 -12.51 14.41
CA SER A 295 23.79 -12.37 13.85
C SER A 295 23.79 -12.45 12.32
N GLU A 296 22.99 -13.36 11.74
CA GLU A 296 22.83 -13.50 10.28
C GLU A 296 22.18 -12.25 9.69
N ASP A 297 21.11 -11.75 10.32
CA ASP A 297 20.39 -10.55 9.88
C ASP A 297 21.28 -9.30 9.93
N VAL A 298 22.08 -9.15 11.01
CA VAL A 298 23.01 -8.02 11.16
C VAL A 298 24.14 -8.09 10.13
N GLU A 299 24.68 -9.27 9.83
CA GLU A 299 25.69 -9.41 8.78
C GLU A 299 25.13 -9.09 7.40
N LEU A 300 23.92 -9.58 7.10
CA LEU A 300 23.23 -9.24 5.85
C LEU A 300 23.00 -7.73 5.70
N LEU A 301 22.60 -7.05 6.78
CA LEU A 301 22.46 -5.59 6.78
C LEU A 301 23.81 -4.88 6.60
N ARG A 302 24.90 -5.43 7.14
CA ARG A 302 26.25 -4.87 6.98
C ARG A 302 26.73 -5.02 5.53
N GLU A 303 26.56 -6.21 4.95
CA GLU A 303 26.84 -6.44 3.54
C GLU A 303 26.03 -5.51 2.65
N TRP A 304 24.74 -5.31 2.96
CA TRP A 304 23.87 -4.39 2.23
C TRP A 304 24.38 -2.94 2.31
N ALA A 305 24.71 -2.46 3.51
CA ALA A 305 25.24 -1.12 3.73
C ALA A 305 26.59 -0.88 3.03
N ASN A 306 27.45 -1.89 2.96
CA ASN A 306 28.78 -1.79 2.36
C ASN A 306 28.79 -1.80 0.82
N ARG A 307 27.65 -2.06 0.17
CA ARG A 307 27.59 -2.09 -1.32
C ARG A 307 27.67 -0.71 -1.96
N LEU A 308 27.39 0.35 -1.20
CA LEU A 308 27.51 1.73 -1.64
C LEU A 308 28.75 2.35 -1.00
N ASN A 309 29.52 3.07 -1.82
CA ASN A 309 30.68 3.84 -1.34
C ASN A 309 30.36 5.34 -1.36
N GLU A 310 31.19 6.15 -0.72
CA GLU A 310 31.00 7.60 -0.58
C GLU A 310 30.91 8.34 -1.92
N ASN A 311 31.45 7.77 -3.00
CA ASN A 311 31.46 8.34 -4.35
C ASN A 311 30.30 7.85 -5.24
N SER A 312 29.34 7.10 -4.70
CA SER A 312 28.22 6.55 -5.47
C SER A 312 27.28 7.66 -5.92
N THR A 313 26.86 7.64 -7.18
CA THR A 313 25.91 8.60 -7.73
C THR A 313 24.47 8.25 -7.34
N ALA A 314 23.52 9.18 -7.47
CA ALA A 314 22.10 8.86 -7.27
C ALA A 314 21.59 7.74 -8.20
N GLU A 315 22.17 7.58 -9.38
CA GLU A 315 21.82 6.49 -10.30
C GLU A 315 22.26 5.12 -9.75
N ASP A 316 23.46 5.03 -9.19
CA ASP A 316 23.95 3.83 -8.49
C ASP A 316 23.07 3.54 -7.27
N GLU A 317 22.69 4.61 -6.56
CA GLU A 317 21.55 4.77 -5.65
C GLU A 317 20.37 3.87 -5.98
N TRP A 318 19.76 4.21 -7.11
CA TRP A 318 18.51 3.63 -7.57
C TRP A 318 18.69 2.21 -8.08
N LYS A 319 19.76 1.93 -8.83
CA LYS A 319 20.09 0.57 -9.27
C LYS A 319 20.20 -0.35 -8.06
N HIS A 320 20.95 0.07 -7.05
CA HIS A 320 21.11 -0.67 -5.82
C HIS A 320 19.77 -0.90 -5.09
N ALA A 321 18.93 0.14 -4.98
CA ALA A 321 17.59 0.02 -4.39
C ALA A 321 16.71 -1.01 -5.14
N LEU A 322 16.79 -1.04 -6.47
CA LEU A 322 16.02 -1.97 -7.29
C LEU A 322 16.54 -3.41 -7.20
N ASP A 323 17.85 -3.57 -7.17
CA ASP A 323 18.50 -4.89 -7.06
C ASP A 323 18.26 -5.53 -5.69
N THR A 324 18.15 -4.71 -4.65
CA THR A 324 17.99 -5.16 -3.25
C THR A 324 16.55 -5.08 -2.74
N LYS A 325 15.58 -4.67 -3.57
CA LYS A 325 14.19 -4.46 -3.13
C LYS A 325 13.54 -5.67 -2.45
N GLY A 326 13.93 -6.88 -2.81
CA GLY A 326 13.40 -8.12 -2.23
C GLY A 326 14.01 -8.49 -0.86
N PHE A 327 15.13 -7.88 -0.47
CA PHE A 327 15.89 -8.27 0.73
C PHE A 327 15.07 -8.15 2.02
N MET A 328 14.16 -7.17 2.06
CA MET A 328 13.30 -6.96 3.21
C MET A 328 12.39 -8.15 3.51
N ARG A 329 12.03 -8.96 2.51
CA ARG A 329 11.19 -10.15 2.72
C ARG A 329 11.83 -11.09 3.75
N ASP A 330 13.10 -11.42 3.57
CA ASP A 330 13.79 -12.41 4.39
C ASP A 330 14.01 -11.87 5.81
N LEU A 331 14.44 -10.61 5.94
CA LEU A 331 14.57 -9.92 7.22
C LEU A 331 13.25 -9.87 8.01
N LEU A 332 12.15 -9.46 7.36
CA LEU A 332 10.83 -9.42 7.98
C LEU A 332 10.37 -10.82 8.43
N SER A 333 10.71 -11.85 7.65
CA SER A 333 10.44 -13.23 7.99
C SER A 333 11.17 -13.70 9.26
N HIS A 334 12.30 -13.08 9.61
CA HIS A 334 13.02 -13.36 10.86
C HIS A 334 12.57 -12.50 12.04
N GLY A 335 11.56 -11.63 11.83
CA GLY A 335 11.01 -10.75 12.86
C GLY A 335 11.64 -9.36 12.90
N THR A 336 12.51 -9.02 11.94
CA THR A 336 13.01 -7.65 11.75
C THR A 336 11.84 -6.70 11.53
N ARG A 337 11.97 -5.46 11.98
CA ARG A 337 10.93 -4.44 11.90
C ARG A 337 11.41 -3.23 11.13
N VAL A 338 10.54 -2.63 10.32
CA VAL A 338 10.83 -1.39 9.59
C VAL A 338 9.93 -0.29 10.13
N TYR A 339 10.53 0.82 10.53
CA TYR A 339 9.82 1.98 11.06
C TYR A 339 10.11 3.20 10.21
N ARG A 340 9.08 3.96 9.85
CA ARG A 340 9.29 5.30 9.28
C ARG A 340 9.73 6.24 10.39
N ILE A 341 10.89 6.86 10.24
CA ILE A 341 11.37 7.89 11.14
C ILE A 341 10.55 9.15 10.89
N ARG A 342 9.94 9.69 11.95
CA ARG A 342 9.32 11.01 11.92
C ARG A 342 10.32 11.98 12.52
N LYS A 343 10.84 12.90 11.71
CA LYS A 343 11.52 14.07 12.28
C LYS A 343 10.45 14.84 13.06
N PRO A 344 10.68 15.26 14.32
CA PRO A 344 9.83 16.28 14.90
C PRO A 344 9.80 17.47 13.95
N PRO A 345 8.65 18.17 13.79
CA PRO A 345 8.66 19.43 13.06
C PRO A 345 9.77 20.27 13.68
N SER A 346 10.77 20.62 12.89
CA SER A 346 11.79 21.58 13.27
C SER A 346 11.03 22.79 13.80
N GLU A 347 11.30 23.15 15.05
CA GLU A 347 10.92 24.46 15.57
C GLU A 347 11.29 25.49 14.51
N ILE A 348 10.33 26.40 14.31
CA ILE A 348 10.43 27.59 13.50
C ILE A 348 11.74 28.29 13.90
N LEU A 349 12.81 28.06 13.15
CA LEU A 349 13.98 28.92 13.12
C LEU A 349 13.82 29.84 11.93
N THR A 350 12.98 30.85 12.15
CA THR A 350 13.14 32.22 11.64
C THR A 350 12.50 33.14 12.65
#